data_AF-A0A6S6PAX1-F1
#
_entry.id   AF-A0A6S6PAX1-F1
#
_cell.length_a   1.000
_cell.length_b   1.000
_cell.length_c   1.000
_cell.angle_alpha   90.00
_cell.angle_beta   90.00
_cell.angle_gamma   90.00
#
_symmetry.space_group_name_H-M   'P 1'
#
loop_
_entity.id
_entity.type
_entity.pdbx_description
1 polymer ?
#
loop_
_entity_poly.entity_id
_entity_poly.type
_entity_poly.pdbx_seq_one_letter_code
_entity_poly.pdbx_strand_id
1 'polypeptide(L)'
;MLRPGWLVALCAAVLAVSAWLPWLTTSADGGGRASAIGGTVGSLVLPPRFGAGQLIVLLSAVLVVAGAMAARGLSERAASAAALAVSLLIVAMTVWYHRINVQDAVHAGYGLYVGGGMAIAAVLCSVWSLVAAMSRGRR
;
A
#
# COMPACT_ATOMS: atom_id res chain seq x y z
N MET A 1 -4.71 9.52 23.85
CA MET A 1 -4.26 8.13 23.59
C MET A 1 -4.45 7.84 22.11
N LEU A 2 -3.37 7.74 21.31
CA LEU A 2 -3.49 7.43 19.89
C LEU A 2 -4.18 6.06 19.73
N ARG A 3 -5.27 6.01 18.95
CA ARG A 3 -5.91 4.73 18.58
C ARG A 3 -5.12 4.13 17.41
N PRO A 4 -4.48 2.95 17.57
CA PRO A 4 -3.62 2.37 16.52
C PRO A 4 -4.29 2.21 15.15
N GLY A 5 -5.62 2.01 15.11
CA GLY A 5 -6.38 1.91 13.86
C GLY A 5 -6.33 3.18 13.00
N TRP A 6 -6.24 4.37 13.61
CA TRP A 6 -6.10 5.62 12.86
C TRP A 6 -4.73 5.74 12.19
N LEU A 7 -3.67 5.18 12.80
CA LEU A 7 -2.35 5.12 12.18
C LEU A 7 -2.35 4.20 10.96
N VAL A 8 -3.02 3.04 11.05
CA VAL A 8 -3.21 2.15 9.89
C VAL A 8 -3.94 2.86 8.75
N ALA A 9 -5.03 3.56 9.06
CA ALA A 9 -5.79 4.32 8.06
C ALA A 9 -4.96 5.45 7.42
N LEU A 10 -4.12 6.14 8.21
CA LEU A 10 -3.21 7.17 7.70
C LEU A 10 -2.16 6.56 6.77
N CYS A 11 -1.49 5.47 7.16
CA CYS A 11 -0.52 4.77 6.32
C CYS A 11 -1.17 4.32 5.00
N ALA A 12 -2.38 3.78 5.06
CA ALA A 12 -3.14 3.35 3.89
C ALA A 12 -3.51 4.53 2.97
N ALA A 13 -3.89 5.68 3.53
CA ALA A 13 -4.18 6.88 2.76
C ALA A 13 -2.92 7.42 2.05
N VAL A 14 -1.78 7.47 2.74
CA VAL A 14 -0.50 7.90 2.13
C VAL A 14 -0.09 6.92 1.02
N LEU A 15 -0.31 5.62 1.21
CA LEU A 15 -0.05 4.60 0.18
C LEU A 15 -0.97 4.75 -1.04
N ALA A 16 -2.24 5.08 -0.83
CA ALA A 16 -3.19 5.36 -1.91
C ALA A 16 -2.75 6.59 -2.74
N VAL A 17 -2.30 7.66 -2.06
CA VAL A 17 -1.78 8.87 -2.71
C VAL A 17 -0.47 8.57 -3.44
N SER A 18 0.41 7.75 -2.85
CA SER A 18 1.71 7.45 -3.46
C SER A 18 1.57 6.67 -4.77
N ALA A 19 0.49 5.91 -4.96
CA ALA A 19 0.22 5.20 -6.21
C ALA A 19 0.00 6.12 -7.43
N TRP A 20 -0.26 7.41 -7.21
CA TRP A 20 -0.34 8.43 -8.26
C TRP A 20 1.02 9.01 -8.62
N LEU A 21 2.00 8.87 -7.74
CA LEU A 21 3.38 9.30 -7.98
C LEU A 21 4.08 8.32 -8.94
N PRO A 22 5.20 8.73 -9.55
CA PRO A 22 6.06 7.86 -10.35
C PRO A 22 6.59 6.69 -9.52
N TRP A 23 6.11 5.49 -9.82
CA TRP A 23 6.62 4.23 -9.26
C TRP A 23 7.70 3.62 -10.15
N LEU A 24 7.65 3.92 -11.45
CA LEU A 24 8.62 3.47 -12.44
C LEU A 24 9.13 4.68 -13.22
N THR A 25 10.43 4.69 -13.50
CA THR A 25 11.09 5.72 -14.31
C THR A 25 12.09 5.05 -15.24
N THR A 26 12.18 5.51 -16.48
CA THR A 26 13.20 5.07 -17.44
C THR A 26 13.92 6.27 -18.03
N SER A 27 15.19 6.09 -18.39
CA SER A 27 16.00 7.04 -19.17
C SER A 27 16.12 6.62 -20.65
N ALA A 28 15.60 5.44 -21.02
CA ALA A 28 15.65 4.93 -22.39
C ALA A 28 14.66 5.66 -23.32
N ASP A 29 15.02 5.77 -24.60
CA ASP A 29 14.18 6.34 -25.67
C ASP A 29 13.57 7.71 -25.35
N GLY A 30 14.37 8.62 -24.78
CA GLY A 30 13.93 9.97 -24.38
C GLY A 30 13.28 10.04 -22.99
N GLY A 31 13.25 8.91 -22.28
CA GLY A 31 12.82 8.80 -20.90
C GLY A 31 11.29 8.68 -20.72
N GLY A 32 10.88 8.29 -19.52
CA GLY A 32 9.49 8.09 -19.22
C GLY A 32 9.23 7.74 -17.76
N ARG A 33 7.97 7.82 -17.37
CA ARG A 33 7.52 7.45 -16.02
C ARG A 33 6.15 6.82 -16.05
N ALA A 34 5.92 5.89 -15.12
CA ALA A 34 4.60 5.35 -14.86
C ALA A 34 4.28 5.36 -13.37
N SER A 35 3.01 5.66 -13.09
CA SER A 35 2.40 5.58 -11.77
C SER A 35 1.71 4.22 -11.58
N ALA A 36 1.60 3.76 -10.34
CA ALA A 36 1.02 2.43 -10.04
C ALA A 36 -0.43 2.30 -10.51
N ILE A 37 -1.20 3.40 -10.50
CA ILE A 37 -2.59 3.40 -10.96
C ILE A 37 -2.75 3.23 -12.48
N GLY A 38 -1.66 3.34 -13.24
CA GLY A 38 -1.64 3.16 -14.69
C GLY A 38 -1.42 4.45 -15.49
N GLY A 39 -1.17 5.59 -14.83
CA GLY A 39 -0.78 6.81 -15.52
C GLY A 39 0.62 6.68 -16.12
N THR A 40 0.80 7.01 -17.39
CA THR A 40 2.07 6.92 -18.11
C THR A 40 2.43 8.24 -18.80
N VAL A 41 3.72 8.55 -18.87
CA VAL A 41 4.27 9.71 -19.58
C VAL A 41 5.58 9.31 -20.24
N GLY A 42 5.80 9.71 -21.49
CA GLY A 42 7.03 9.44 -22.25
C GLY A 42 7.04 8.06 -22.90
N SER A 43 8.22 7.46 -23.01
CA SER A 43 8.43 6.16 -23.68
C SER A 43 7.87 4.95 -22.92
N LEU A 44 7.52 5.12 -21.63
CA LEU A 44 7.04 4.03 -20.79
C LEU A 44 5.54 3.81 -21.00
N VAL A 45 5.17 2.70 -21.65
CA VAL A 45 3.76 2.31 -21.84
C VAL A 45 3.44 1.08 -21.03
N LEU A 46 2.46 1.19 -20.12
CA LEU A 46 1.94 0.05 -19.38
C LEU A 46 0.86 -0.66 -20.21
N PRO A 47 0.79 -2.00 -20.18
CA PRO A 47 -0.28 -2.75 -20.82
C PRO A 47 -1.67 -2.28 -20.34
N PRO A 48 -2.66 -2.08 -21.24
CA PRO A 48 -3.98 -1.56 -20.89
C PRO A 48 -4.85 -2.66 -20.26
N ARG A 49 -4.48 -3.10 -19.05
CA ARG A 49 -5.17 -4.15 -18.29
C ARG A 49 -5.12 -3.86 -16.80
N PHE A 50 -6.03 -4.50 -16.07
CA PHE A 50 -5.98 -4.44 -14.61
C PHE A 50 -4.68 -5.06 -14.08
N GLY A 51 -3.87 -4.26 -13.39
CA GLY A 51 -2.52 -4.65 -12.96
C GLY A 51 -2.33 -4.70 -11.44
N ALA A 52 -1.17 -5.16 -11.01
CA ALA A 52 -0.79 -5.21 -9.59
C ALA A 52 -0.82 -3.82 -8.93
N GLY A 53 -0.44 -2.75 -9.63
CA GLY A 53 -0.50 -1.39 -9.10
C GLY A 53 -1.93 -0.91 -8.82
N GLN A 54 -2.89 -1.23 -9.68
CA GLN A 54 -4.31 -0.89 -9.46
C GLN A 54 -4.93 -1.75 -8.35
N LEU A 55 -4.52 -3.02 -8.23
CA LEU A 55 -4.90 -3.86 -7.10
C LEU A 55 -4.36 -3.30 -5.78
N ILE A 56 -3.13 -2.78 -5.74
CA ILE A 56 -2.57 -2.12 -4.56
C ILE A 56 -3.43 -0.90 -4.16
N VAL A 57 -3.86 -0.07 -5.12
CA VAL A 57 -4.76 1.06 -4.84
C VAL A 57 -6.08 0.57 -4.25
N LEU A 58 -6.70 -0.46 -4.82
CA LEU A 58 -7.93 -1.04 -4.29
C LEU A 58 -7.75 -1.55 -2.85
N LEU A 59 -6.68 -2.31 -2.60
CA LEU A 59 -6.36 -2.84 -1.28
C LEU A 59 -6.07 -1.72 -0.28
N SER A 60 -5.44 -0.62 -0.71
CA SER A 60 -5.20 0.55 0.13
C SER A 60 -6.50 1.20 0.58
N ALA A 61 -7.50 1.32 -0.30
CA ALA A 61 -8.82 1.83 0.05
C ALA A 61 -9.54 0.92 1.06
N VAL A 62 -9.46 -0.40 0.86
CA VAL A 62 -9.98 -1.40 1.82
C VAL A 62 -9.28 -1.25 3.18
N LEU A 63 -7.96 -1.04 3.19
CA LEU A 63 -7.18 -0.87 4.41
C LEU A 63 -7.54 0.41 5.17
N VAL A 64 -7.84 1.52 4.47
CA VAL A 64 -8.37 2.74 5.09
C VAL A 64 -9.67 2.44 5.85
N VAL A 65 -10.60 1.74 5.21
CA VAL A 65 -11.88 1.35 5.84
C VAL A 65 -11.66 0.42 7.02
N ALA A 66 -10.82 -0.62 6.87
CA ALA A 66 -10.49 -1.54 7.95
C ALA A 66 -9.83 -0.84 9.15
N GLY A 67 -8.89 0.06 8.90
CA GLY A 67 -8.24 0.89 9.91
C GLY A 67 -9.24 1.79 10.65
N ALA A 68 -10.15 2.44 9.91
CA ALA A 68 -11.20 3.26 10.48
C ALA A 68 -12.18 2.43 11.34
N MET A 69 -12.60 1.24 10.89
CA MET A 69 -13.46 0.35 11.68
C MET A 69 -12.78 -0.08 12.98
N ALA A 70 -11.51 -0.50 12.91
CA ALA A 70 -10.70 -0.86 14.07
C ALA A 70 -10.56 0.33 15.04
N ALA A 71 -10.37 1.54 14.51
CA ALA A 71 -10.29 2.77 15.30
C ALA A 71 -11.63 3.15 15.94
N ARG A 72 -12.77 2.82 15.33
CA ARG A 72 -14.10 3.12 15.86
C ARG A 72 -14.62 2.09 16.88
N GLY A 73 -13.90 0.99 17.11
CA GLY A 73 -14.33 -0.06 18.03
C GLY A 73 -15.33 -1.05 17.43
N LEU A 74 -15.55 -0.98 16.11
CA LEU A 74 -16.46 -1.88 15.40
C LEU A 74 -15.71 -3.17 15.08
N SER A 75 -16.06 -4.26 15.77
CA SER A 75 -15.43 -5.58 15.61
C SER A 75 -13.89 -5.54 15.65
N GLU A 76 -13.32 -4.98 16.74
CA GLU A 76 -11.89 -4.65 16.84
C GLU A 76 -10.95 -5.82 16.46
N ARG A 77 -11.31 -7.06 16.83
CA ARG A 77 -10.50 -8.26 16.52
C ARG A 77 -10.55 -8.61 15.03
N ALA A 78 -11.74 -8.68 14.44
CA ALA A 78 -11.88 -9.02 13.02
C ALA A 78 -11.33 -7.91 12.12
N ALA A 79 -11.56 -6.64 12.47
CA ALA A 79 -11.04 -5.50 11.75
C ALA A 79 -9.50 -5.43 11.81
N SER A 80 -8.89 -5.73 12.96
CA SER A 80 -7.42 -5.78 13.09
C SER A 80 -6.82 -6.96 12.32
N ALA A 81 -7.47 -8.13 12.35
CA ALA A 81 -7.02 -9.28 11.56
C ALA A 81 -7.11 -9.02 10.06
N ALA A 82 -8.21 -8.43 9.59
CA ALA A 82 -8.39 -8.03 8.21
C ALA A 82 -7.36 -6.97 7.79
N ALA A 83 -7.13 -5.95 8.62
CA ALA A 83 -6.13 -4.91 8.35
C ALA A 83 -4.72 -5.51 8.22
N LEU A 84 -4.35 -6.45 9.08
CA LEU A 84 -3.06 -7.14 8.98
C LEU A 84 -2.95 -7.97 7.69
N ALA A 85 -3.98 -8.75 7.37
CA ALA A 85 -4.01 -9.56 6.15
C ALA A 85 -3.89 -8.70 4.88
N VAL A 86 -4.64 -7.60 4.81
CA VAL A 86 -4.59 -6.66 3.69
C VAL A 86 -3.22 -5.97 3.61
N SER A 87 -2.64 -5.57 4.74
CA SER A 87 -1.30 -4.96 4.77
C SER A 87 -0.22 -5.90 4.23
N LEU A 88 -0.24 -7.17 4.63
CA LEU A 88 0.69 -8.20 4.12
C LEU A 88 0.49 -8.44 2.61
N LEU A 89 -0.76 -8.47 2.15
CA LEU A 89 -1.07 -8.62 0.73
C LEU A 89 -0.54 -7.43 -0.09
N ILE A 90 -0.66 -6.20 0.42
CA ILE A 90 -0.09 -5.01 -0.22
C ILE A 90 1.44 -5.11 -0.31
N VAL A 91 2.13 -5.55 0.75
CA VAL A 91 3.58 -5.77 0.72
C VAL A 91 3.95 -6.81 -0.35
N ALA A 92 3.26 -7.96 -0.38
CA ALA A 92 3.51 -9.00 -1.36
C ALA A 92 3.29 -8.50 -2.80
N MET A 93 2.21 -7.75 -3.04
CA MET A 93 1.95 -7.13 -4.33
C MET A 93 3.00 -6.09 -4.71
N THR A 94 3.50 -5.30 -3.75
CA THR A 94 4.54 -4.30 -4.00
C THR A 94 5.87 -4.97 -4.40
N VAL A 95 6.24 -6.06 -3.72
CA VAL A 95 7.42 -6.86 -4.08
C VAL A 95 7.25 -7.50 -5.46
N TRP A 96 6.09 -8.07 -5.74
CA TRP A 96 5.82 -8.65 -7.06
C TRP A 96 5.86 -7.57 -8.15
N TYR A 97 5.21 -6.42 -7.93
CA TYR A 97 5.26 -5.29 -8.84
C TYR A 97 6.70 -4.86 -9.13
N HIS A 98 7.55 -4.77 -8.11
CA HIS A 98 8.97 -4.46 -8.27
C HIS A 98 9.68 -5.51 -9.14
N ARG A 99 9.49 -6.81 -8.89
CA ARG A 99 10.14 -7.88 -9.66
C ARG A 99 9.73 -7.95 -11.12
N ILE A 100 8.47 -7.64 -11.46
CA ILE A 100 8.03 -7.65 -12.86
C ILE A 100 8.55 -6.43 -13.62
N ASN A 101 8.50 -5.25 -12.99
CA ASN A 101 8.65 -3.99 -13.70
C ASN A 101 10.06 -3.38 -13.63
N VAL A 102 10.88 -3.77 -12.66
CA VAL A 102 12.27 -3.31 -12.56
C VAL A 102 13.16 -4.29 -13.32
N GLN A 103 13.60 -3.87 -14.51
CA GLN A 103 14.55 -4.57 -15.39
C GLN A 103 15.55 -3.54 -15.93
N ASP A 104 16.60 -3.97 -16.63
CA ASP A 104 17.84 -3.20 -16.91
C ASP A 104 17.66 -1.75 -17.43
N ALA A 105 16.52 -1.40 -18.03
CA ALA A 105 16.20 -0.04 -18.50
C ALA A 105 15.15 0.73 -17.66
N VAL A 106 14.52 0.11 -16.67
CA VAL A 106 13.42 0.68 -15.86
C VAL A 106 13.78 0.65 -14.37
N HIS A 107 13.89 1.83 -13.77
CA HIS A 107 14.24 2.03 -12.38
C HIS A 107 13.01 2.30 -11.50
N ALA A 108 13.14 1.99 -10.21
CA ALA A 108 12.15 2.32 -9.19
C ALA A 108 12.11 3.84 -8.94
N GLY A 109 10.94 4.45 -9.13
CA GLY A 109 10.69 5.84 -8.79
C GLY A 109 10.44 6.04 -7.29
N TYR A 110 10.49 7.30 -6.84
CA TYR A 110 10.27 7.66 -5.43
C TYR A 110 8.90 7.22 -4.88
N GLY A 111 7.87 7.15 -5.73
CA GLY A 111 6.54 6.65 -5.34
C GLY A 111 6.57 5.19 -4.87
N LEU A 112 7.44 4.35 -5.45
CA LEU A 112 7.59 2.95 -5.04
C LEU A 112 8.22 2.85 -3.64
N TYR A 113 9.22 3.69 -3.35
CA TYR A 113 9.85 3.73 -2.02
C TYR A 113 8.87 4.23 -0.95
N VAL A 114 8.12 5.29 -1.24
CA VAL A 114 7.08 5.80 -0.32
C VAL A 114 5.98 4.77 -0.12
N GLY A 115 5.49 4.13 -1.20
CA GLY A 115 4.49 3.06 -1.14
C GLY A 115 4.98 1.87 -0.33
N GLY A 116 6.17 1.34 -0.61
CA GLY A 116 6.76 0.22 0.12
C GLY A 116 6.98 0.54 1.60
N GLY A 117 7.51 1.73 1.92
CA GLY A 117 7.71 2.18 3.29
C GLY A 117 6.39 2.26 4.07
N MET A 118 5.34 2.82 3.45
CA MET A 118 4.02 2.94 4.09
C MET A 118 3.32 1.58 4.23
N ALA A 119 3.54 0.65 3.30
CA ALA A 119 3.04 -0.72 3.43
C ALA A 119 3.64 -1.41 4.66
N ILE A 120 4.95 -1.30 4.87
CA ILE A 120 5.64 -1.85 6.06
C ILE A 120 5.14 -1.16 7.33
N ALA A 121 5.03 0.16 7.33
CA ALA A 121 4.50 0.91 8.46
C ALA A 121 3.05 0.47 8.81
N ALA A 122 2.22 0.21 7.80
CA ALA A 122 0.86 -0.28 7.98
C ALA A 122 0.83 -1.69 8.61
N VAL A 123 1.74 -2.59 8.23
CA VAL A 123 1.90 -3.91 8.88
C VAL A 123 2.23 -3.72 10.36
N LEU A 124 3.23 -2.90 10.69
CA LEU A 124 3.64 -2.66 12.08
C LEU A 124 2.48 -2.06 12.91
N CYS A 125 1.77 -1.09 12.35
CA CYS A 125 0.60 -0.48 13.00
C CYS A 125 -0.55 -1.49 13.19
N SER A 126 -0.76 -2.39 12.22
CA SER A 126 -1.79 -3.44 12.30
C SER A 126 -1.45 -4.52 13.33
N VAL A 127 -0.18 -4.90 13.45
CA VAL A 127 0.27 -5.80 14.53
C VAL A 127 0.02 -5.14 15.88
N TRP A 128 0.37 -3.87 16.05
CA TRP A 128 0.11 -3.16 17.29
C TRP A 128 -1.40 -3.06 17.58
N SER A 129 -2.24 -2.73 16.59
CA SER A 129 -3.69 -2.68 16.79
C SER A 129 -4.25 -4.03 17.25
N LEU A 130 -3.78 -5.13 16.66
CA LEU A 130 -4.19 -6.48 17.03
C LEU A 130 -3.76 -6.83 18.47
N VAL A 131 -2.51 -6.56 18.84
CA VAL A 131 -2.02 -6.77 20.21
C VAL A 131 -2.81 -5.95 21.23
N ALA A 132 -3.12 -4.70 20.91
CA ALA A 132 -3.90 -3.80 21.78
C ALA A 132 -5.39 -4.20 21.89
N ALA A 133 -5.96 -4.84 20.87
CA ALA A 133 -7.31 -5.40 20.92
C ALA A 133 -7.34 -6.71 21.73
N MET A 134 -6.33 -7.57 21.58
CA MET A 134 -6.20 -8.81 22.35
C MET A 134 -5.97 -8.57 23.84
N SER A 135 -5.21 -7.53 24.21
CA SER A 135 -4.95 -7.19 25.62
C SER A 135 -6.18 -6.63 26.34
N ARG A 136 -7.07 -5.93 25.63
CA ARG A 136 -8.33 -5.39 26.19
C ARG A 136 -9.37 -6.46 26.46
N GLY A 137 -9.48 -7.48 25.61
CA GLY A 137 -10.41 -8.60 25.84
C GLY A 137 -9.92 -9.66 26.82
N ARG A 138 -8.77 -9.46 27.46
CA ARG A 138 -8.20 -10.32 28.51
C ARG A 138 -8.34 -9.71 29.92
N ARG A 139 -8.85 -8.49 30.01
CA ARG A 139 -9.24 -7.80 31.25
C ARG A 139 -10.74 -7.85 31.38
#